data_AF-A0A6S6XRR3-F1
#
_entry.id   AF-A0A6S6XRR3-F1
#
_cell.length_a   1.000
_cell.length_b   1.000
_cell.length_c   1.000
_cell.angle_alpha   90.00
_cell.angle_beta   90.00
_cell.angle_gamma   90.00
#
_symmetry.space_group_name_H-M   'P 1'
#
loop_
_entity.id
_entity.type
_entity.pdbx_description
1 polymer ?
#
loop_
_entity_poly.entity_id
_entity_poly.type
_entity_poly.pdbx_seq_one_letter_code
_entity_poly.pdbx_strand_id
1 'polypeptide(L)'
;MNIKRFLLLCALAAAHTVNAQMPMRPPAFIGGIPGVAQMQATFNQRHQSRTALYREALEALRKNPQAADVPECPDGPRPLGLVCLQRPQEVPATLLVTTPSTAEKLPIAIPAPAAAAPKAELPTSTPQPPRRLALLIGNNDYKTPIPALETPMADVNEVARVLRTHLGFDARVLHNAGKAQIIEAINRIAIEVSPADSVLLLYAGHGYLMDDTKMGFWIPIDASVKSPANWISNTDISKLLKAIPAQQLILISDSCFSGSLTKEQKTKFSGKANAEEIRKQRSVLAFSSGDEEPVSDEGKEGHSIFAYNLIKTLEKTKGLTTGYDIYQVVHEDVTKDYPQQPQYGAVVTAGHAAGGEYLFETPAP
;
A
#
# COMPACT_ATOMS: atom_id res chain seq x y z
N MET A 1 56.49 -19.91 57.89
CA MET A 1 57.18 -18.60 57.79
C MET A 1 57.43 -18.29 56.31
N ASN A 2 56.93 -17.14 55.82
CA ASN A 2 57.09 -16.47 54.49
C ASN A 2 56.54 -17.19 53.23
N ILE A 3 55.57 -16.72 52.43
CA ILE A 3 55.26 -15.43 51.74
C ILE A 3 56.31 -15.02 50.67
N LYS A 4 55.96 -15.14 49.37
CA LYS A 4 55.87 -14.06 48.33
C LYS A 4 55.89 -14.57 46.86
N ARG A 5 54.83 -14.21 46.11
CA ARG A 5 54.69 -13.71 44.71
C ARG A 5 55.72 -14.05 43.60
N PHE A 6 55.23 -14.49 42.42
CA PHE A 6 55.26 -13.83 41.07
C PHE A 6 54.85 -14.86 39.98
N LEU A 7 53.67 -14.72 39.33
CA LEU A 7 53.42 -14.19 37.96
C LEU A 7 53.37 -15.23 36.81
N LEU A 8 52.21 -15.22 36.14
CA LEU A 8 52.00 -15.19 34.68
C LEU A 8 51.64 -16.49 33.90
N LEU A 9 50.33 -16.54 33.57
CA LEU A 9 49.62 -16.97 32.35
C LEU A 9 50.18 -18.10 31.48
N CYS A 10 49.35 -19.14 31.32
CA CYS A 10 48.76 -19.50 30.01
C CYS A 10 47.69 -20.59 30.21
N ALA A 11 46.42 -20.20 30.21
CA ALA A 11 45.30 -21.13 30.07
C ALA A 11 44.42 -20.62 28.91
N LEU A 12 44.53 -21.29 27.77
CA LEU A 12 43.58 -21.16 26.68
C LEU A 12 42.22 -21.69 27.16
N ALA A 13 41.27 -20.79 27.39
CA ALA A 13 39.87 -21.13 27.48
C ALA A 13 39.21 -20.85 26.13
N ALA A 14 38.61 -21.88 25.55
CA ALA A 14 37.80 -21.80 24.35
C ALA A 14 36.64 -20.82 24.58
N ALA A 15 36.67 -19.68 23.87
CA ALA A 15 35.53 -18.78 23.81
C ALA A 15 34.48 -19.36 22.86
N HIS A 16 33.41 -19.92 23.43
CA HIS A 16 32.14 -20.00 22.72
C HIS A 16 31.65 -18.57 22.48
N THR A 17 31.67 -18.12 21.24
CA THR A 17 31.08 -16.85 20.84
C THR A 17 29.57 -16.99 20.91
N VAL A 18 29.01 -16.46 21.99
CA VAL A 18 27.59 -16.16 22.13
C VAL A 18 27.19 -15.29 20.95
N ASN A 19 26.24 -15.78 20.15
CA ASN A 19 25.59 -15.03 19.08
C ASN A 19 24.78 -13.89 19.73
N ALA A 20 25.42 -12.74 19.93
CA ALA A 20 24.78 -11.54 20.44
C ALA A 20 23.87 -10.97 19.35
N GLN A 21 22.63 -11.45 19.30
CA GLN A 21 21.55 -10.79 18.57
C GLN A 21 21.40 -9.39 19.17
N MET A 22 21.83 -8.38 18.41
CA MET A 22 21.64 -6.99 18.80
C MET A 22 20.13 -6.71 18.94
N PRO A 23 19.70 -6.01 20.00
CA PRO A 23 18.29 -5.69 20.16
C PRO A 23 17.83 -4.79 19.00
N MET A 24 16.84 -5.26 18.26
CA MET A 24 16.15 -4.50 17.20
C MET A 24 15.29 -3.36 17.78
N ARG A 25 15.13 -3.29 19.11
CA ARG A 25 14.34 -2.29 19.84
C ARG A 25 15.30 -1.26 20.45
N PRO A 26 15.10 0.05 20.22
CA PRO A 26 15.91 1.07 20.88
C PRO A 26 15.54 1.18 22.37
N PRO A 27 16.43 1.74 23.20
CA PRO A 27 16.03 2.30 24.49
C PRO A 27 15.12 3.52 24.27
N ALA A 28 14.13 3.72 25.15
CA ALA A 28 13.30 4.92 25.16
C ALA A 28 14.19 6.17 25.29
N PHE A 29 13.90 7.22 24.51
CA PHE A 29 14.67 8.46 24.54
C PHE A 29 14.33 9.27 25.80
N ILE A 30 15.06 9.01 26.89
CA ILE A 30 15.03 9.85 28.08
C ILE A 30 15.82 11.14 27.77
N GLY A 31 15.16 12.18 27.23
CA GLY A 31 15.82 13.51 27.06
C GLY A 31 15.34 14.45 25.96
N GLY A 32 14.28 14.15 25.20
CA GLY A 32 13.81 15.01 24.09
C GLY A 32 14.23 14.51 22.70
N ILE A 33 13.90 15.27 21.64
CA ILE A 33 14.18 14.88 20.24
C ILE A 33 15.70 14.73 20.06
N PRO A 34 16.20 13.57 19.62
CA PRO A 34 17.63 13.36 19.44
C PRO A 34 18.20 14.34 18.41
N GLY A 35 19.44 14.78 18.60
CA GLY A 35 20.13 15.58 17.57
C GLY A 35 20.23 14.82 16.25
N VAL A 36 20.28 15.52 15.12
CA VAL A 36 20.31 14.95 13.75
C VAL A 36 21.32 13.81 13.59
N ALA A 37 22.52 13.95 14.18
CA ALA A 37 23.56 12.92 14.14
C ALA A 37 23.17 11.62 14.87
N GLN A 38 22.48 11.73 16.01
CA GLN A 38 22.02 10.58 16.79
C GLN A 38 20.86 9.87 16.07
N MET A 39 19.99 10.62 15.41
CA MET A 39 18.92 10.07 14.58
C MET A 39 19.50 9.31 13.38
N GLN A 40 20.47 9.89 12.68
CA GLN A 40 21.15 9.23 11.56
C GLN A 40 21.88 7.94 11.98
N ALA A 41 22.53 7.96 13.15
CA ALA A 41 23.19 6.77 13.68
C ALA A 41 22.18 5.66 13.99
N THR A 42 21.05 6.01 14.62
CA THR A 42 19.96 5.07 14.92
C THR A 42 19.37 4.48 13.65
N PHE A 43 19.15 5.32 12.63
CA PHE A 43 18.70 4.91 11.30
C PHE A 43 19.65 3.89 10.67
N ASN A 44 20.94 4.23 10.58
CA ASN A 44 21.95 3.35 9.99
C ASN A 44 22.03 2.01 10.74
N GLN A 45 21.94 2.03 12.07
CA GLN A 45 21.96 0.82 12.89
C GLN A 45 20.73 -0.06 12.64
N ARG A 46 19.53 0.52 12.57
CA ARG A 46 18.28 -0.20 12.26
C ARG A 46 18.34 -0.82 10.88
N HIS A 47 18.79 -0.06 9.89
CA HIS A 47 18.97 -0.54 8.53
C HIS A 47 19.94 -1.72 8.44
N GLN A 48 21.11 -1.59 9.07
CA GLN A 48 22.10 -2.67 9.12
C GLN A 48 21.56 -3.92 9.82
N SER A 49 20.81 -3.75 10.91
CA SER A 49 20.23 -4.86 11.67
C SER A 49 19.14 -5.58 10.86
N ARG A 50 18.29 -4.84 10.15
CA ARG A 50 17.29 -5.40 9.21
C ARG A 50 17.97 -6.11 8.03
N THR A 51 19.00 -5.50 7.44
CA THR A 51 19.78 -6.12 6.36
C THR A 51 20.43 -7.42 6.82
N ALA A 52 20.97 -7.45 8.03
CA ALA A 52 21.57 -8.65 8.62
C ALA A 52 20.52 -9.73 8.94
N LEU A 53 19.33 -9.33 9.40
CA LEU A 53 18.20 -10.22 9.66
C LEU A 53 17.76 -10.94 8.38
N TYR A 54 17.62 -10.21 7.28
CA TYR A 54 17.11 -10.72 6.01
C TYR A 54 18.17 -11.23 5.03
N ARG A 55 19.45 -11.30 5.44
CA ARG A 55 20.60 -11.59 4.55
C ARG A 55 20.37 -12.73 3.56
N GLU A 56 19.92 -13.88 4.06
CA GLU A 56 19.68 -15.07 3.22
C GLU A 56 18.58 -14.84 2.17
N ALA A 57 17.45 -14.25 2.56
CA ALA A 57 16.38 -13.91 1.63
C ALA A 57 16.82 -12.87 0.58
N LEU A 58 17.63 -11.88 0.99
CA LEU A 58 18.18 -10.86 0.09
C LEU A 58 19.19 -11.45 -0.90
N GLU A 59 20.03 -12.40 -0.47
CA GLU A 59 20.91 -13.14 -1.37
C GLU A 59 20.13 -13.99 -2.38
N ALA A 60 19.02 -14.60 -1.96
CA ALA A 60 18.13 -15.32 -2.86
C ALA A 60 17.52 -14.38 -3.92
N LEU A 61 17.08 -13.18 -3.53
CA LEU A 61 16.59 -12.16 -4.45
C LEU A 61 17.68 -11.65 -5.41
N ARG A 62 18.92 -11.50 -4.95
CA ARG A 62 20.04 -11.13 -5.85
C ARG A 62 20.34 -12.19 -6.91
N LYS A 63 20.16 -13.47 -6.57
CA LYS A 63 20.33 -14.59 -7.51
C LYS A 63 19.13 -14.73 -8.46
N ASN A 64 17.93 -14.53 -7.94
CA ASN A 64 16.69 -14.56 -8.68
C ASN A 64 15.76 -13.44 -8.20
N PRO A 65 15.73 -12.29 -8.91
CA PRO A 65 14.87 -11.15 -8.55
C PRO A 65 13.38 -11.50 -8.49
N GLN A 66 12.96 -12.55 -9.20
CA GLN A 66 11.58 -13.02 -9.25
C GLN A 66 11.26 -14.04 -8.15
N ALA A 67 12.15 -14.28 -7.19
CA ALA A 67 11.93 -15.27 -6.14
C ALA A 67 10.75 -14.94 -5.19
N ALA A 68 10.29 -13.68 -5.19
CA ALA A 68 9.08 -13.24 -4.50
C ALA A 68 7.86 -13.13 -5.42
N ASP A 69 8.01 -13.31 -6.73
CA ASP A 69 6.95 -13.02 -7.69
C ASP A 69 5.79 -14.01 -7.55
N VAL A 70 4.58 -13.49 -7.72
CA VAL A 70 3.34 -14.24 -7.77
C VAL A 70 3.02 -14.52 -9.23
N PRO A 71 2.75 -15.79 -9.61
CA PRO A 71 2.36 -16.10 -10.98
C PRO A 71 1.01 -15.47 -11.33
N GLU A 72 0.78 -15.23 -12.62
CA GLU A 72 -0.55 -14.83 -13.09
C GLU A 72 -1.55 -15.96 -12.92
N CYS A 73 -2.82 -15.60 -12.76
CA CYS A 73 -3.87 -16.60 -12.71
C CYS A 73 -4.02 -17.31 -14.06
N PRO A 74 -4.21 -18.65 -14.06
CA PRO A 74 -4.47 -19.39 -15.29
C PRO A 74 -5.81 -18.95 -15.88
N ASP A 75 -5.96 -19.15 -17.19
CA ASP A 75 -7.24 -18.95 -17.86
C ASP A 75 -8.29 -19.94 -17.33
N GLY A 76 -9.51 -19.45 -17.10
CA GLY A 76 -10.62 -20.26 -16.61
C GLY A 76 -10.78 -20.30 -15.08
N PRO A 77 -11.43 -21.33 -14.52
CA PRO A 77 -11.74 -21.39 -13.10
C PRO A 77 -10.46 -21.49 -12.27
N ARG A 78 -10.28 -20.56 -11.33
CA ARG A 78 -9.11 -20.55 -10.44
C ARG A 78 -9.15 -21.75 -9.48
N PRO A 79 -8.09 -22.57 -9.43
CA PRO A 79 -7.99 -23.65 -8.44
C PRO A 79 -8.05 -23.11 -7.01
N LEU A 80 -8.79 -23.79 -6.13
CA LEU A 80 -8.82 -23.48 -4.70
C LEU A 80 -7.41 -23.54 -4.12
N GLY A 81 -7.00 -22.47 -3.43
CA GLY A 81 -5.69 -22.38 -2.78
C GLY A 81 -4.54 -21.91 -3.68
N LEU A 82 -4.75 -21.69 -4.98
CA LEU A 82 -3.73 -21.10 -5.85
C LEU A 82 -3.65 -19.58 -5.59
N VAL A 83 -2.50 -19.10 -5.12
CA VAL A 83 -2.19 -17.67 -5.04
C VAL A 83 -1.71 -17.22 -6.42
N CYS A 84 -2.43 -16.30 -7.03
CA CYS A 84 -2.09 -15.78 -8.35
C CYS A 84 -2.58 -14.33 -8.50
N LEU A 85 -1.98 -13.60 -9.43
CA LEU A 85 -2.37 -12.23 -9.76
C LEU A 85 -3.49 -12.24 -10.79
N GLN A 86 -4.61 -11.59 -10.50
CA GLN A 86 -5.65 -11.39 -11.50
C GLN A 86 -5.15 -10.52 -12.65
N ARG A 87 -5.48 -10.90 -13.87
CA ARG A 87 -5.21 -10.05 -15.03
C ARG A 87 -6.18 -8.87 -15.03
N PRO A 88 -5.75 -7.67 -15.44
CA PRO A 88 -6.68 -6.56 -15.68
C PRO A 88 -7.78 -7.01 -16.64
N GLN A 89 -9.03 -6.73 -16.28
CA GLN A 89 -10.12 -6.92 -17.24
C GLN A 89 -9.91 -5.95 -18.40
N GLU A 90 -9.84 -6.48 -19.63
CA GLU A 90 -9.92 -5.65 -20.82
C GLU A 90 -11.30 -4.99 -20.84
N VAL A 91 -11.35 -3.70 -20.54
CA VAL A 91 -12.58 -2.93 -20.75
C VAL A 91 -12.71 -2.78 -22.27
N PRO A 92 -13.73 -3.36 -22.93
CA PRO A 92 -13.85 -3.24 -24.38
C PRO A 92 -13.99 -1.76 -24.75
N ALA A 93 -13.18 -1.33 -25.72
CA ALA A 93 -13.06 0.06 -26.20
C ALA A 93 -14.38 0.66 -26.75
N THR A 94 -15.45 -0.12 -26.79
CA THR A 94 -16.74 0.23 -27.40
C THR A 94 -17.63 1.13 -26.53
N LEU A 95 -17.28 1.40 -25.27
CA LEU A 95 -18.05 2.31 -24.40
C LEU A 95 -17.65 3.80 -24.52
N LEU A 96 -16.72 4.15 -25.42
CA LEU A 96 -16.20 5.52 -25.57
C LEU A 96 -16.57 6.21 -26.90
N VAL A 97 -17.55 5.70 -27.66
CA VAL A 97 -18.00 6.37 -28.90
C VAL A 97 -19.46 6.79 -28.80
N THR A 98 -19.69 8.01 -28.32
CA THR A 98 -20.86 8.80 -28.74
C THR A 98 -20.35 10.01 -29.51
N THR A 99 -20.03 9.81 -30.79
CA THR A 99 -20.01 10.93 -31.74
C THR A 99 -21.44 11.18 -32.20
N PRO A 100 -21.92 12.44 -32.23
CA PRO A 100 -23.18 12.75 -32.88
C PRO A 100 -22.95 12.71 -34.39
N SER A 101 -23.46 11.66 -35.04
CA SER A 101 -23.52 11.60 -36.50
C SER A 101 -24.63 12.53 -36.98
N THR A 102 -24.23 13.57 -37.69
CA THR A 102 -25.08 14.51 -38.43
C THR A 102 -25.94 13.74 -39.43
N ALA A 103 -27.25 13.92 -39.30
CA ALA A 103 -28.25 13.39 -40.21
C ALA A 103 -28.17 14.07 -41.58
N GLU A 104 -27.99 13.27 -42.63
CA GLU A 104 -28.36 13.65 -43.99
C GLU A 104 -29.39 12.64 -44.51
N LYS A 105 -30.46 13.19 -45.11
CA LYS A 105 -31.76 12.57 -45.33
C LYS A 105 -31.93 12.32 -46.82
N LEU A 106 -32.17 11.07 -47.25
CA LEU A 106 -32.79 10.75 -48.54
C LEU A 106 -33.69 9.52 -48.41
N PRO A 107 -34.90 9.50 -49.01
CA PRO A 107 -35.91 8.47 -48.76
C PRO A 107 -35.88 7.38 -49.83
N ILE A 108 -35.94 6.11 -49.41
CA ILE A 108 -36.40 5.02 -50.28
C ILE A 108 -37.41 4.20 -49.50
N ALA A 109 -38.64 4.20 -50.00
CA ALA A 109 -39.77 3.44 -49.49
C ALA A 109 -39.76 2.02 -50.10
N ILE A 110 -39.82 0.99 -49.25
CA ILE A 110 -40.21 -0.38 -49.60
C ILE A 110 -41.05 -0.93 -48.43
N PRO A 111 -42.17 -1.62 -48.67
CA PRO A 111 -43.20 -1.89 -47.65
C PRO A 111 -42.88 -3.10 -46.76
N ALA A 112 -43.39 -3.05 -45.53
CA ALA A 112 -43.57 -4.19 -44.62
C ALA A 112 -44.88 -4.96 -44.98
N PRO A 113 -45.24 -6.13 -44.38
CA PRO A 113 -44.64 -6.77 -43.20
C PRO A 113 -44.54 -8.32 -43.24
N ALA A 114 -43.72 -8.90 -42.35
CA ALA A 114 -43.97 -10.23 -41.80
C ALA A 114 -43.50 -10.26 -40.34
N ALA A 115 -44.35 -10.84 -39.50
CA ALA A 115 -44.34 -10.77 -38.04
C ALA A 115 -43.00 -11.12 -37.37
N ALA A 116 -42.50 -10.22 -36.53
CA ALA A 116 -41.43 -10.49 -35.57
C ALA A 116 -42.04 -10.74 -34.19
N ALA A 117 -41.65 -11.87 -33.58
CA ALA A 117 -41.94 -12.25 -32.21
C ALA A 117 -41.49 -11.17 -31.20
N PRO A 118 -42.10 -11.10 -30.00
CA PRO A 118 -41.73 -10.09 -29.00
C PRO A 118 -40.28 -10.32 -28.57
N LYS A 119 -39.41 -9.32 -28.81
CA LYS A 119 -38.08 -9.26 -28.20
C LYS A 119 -38.29 -9.13 -26.70
N ALA A 120 -37.84 -10.13 -25.95
CA ALA A 120 -37.70 -10.03 -24.51
C ALA A 120 -36.77 -8.86 -24.20
N GLU A 121 -37.33 -7.82 -23.61
CA GLU A 121 -36.60 -6.64 -23.17
C GLU A 121 -35.76 -7.05 -21.96
N LEU A 122 -34.43 -6.97 -22.08
CA LEU A 122 -33.52 -7.24 -20.96
C LEU A 122 -33.85 -6.25 -19.83
N PRO A 123 -33.85 -6.69 -18.55
CA PRO A 123 -34.13 -5.80 -17.44
C PRO A 123 -33.07 -4.71 -17.39
N THR A 124 -33.48 -3.46 -17.59
CA THR A 124 -32.67 -2.26 -17.37
C THR A 124 -32.41 -2.14 -15.87
N SER A 125 -31.28 -2.66 -15.40
CA SER A 125 -30.84 -2.43 -14.02
C SER A 125 -30.58 -0.94 -13.83
N THR A 126 -31.30 -0.30 -12.91
CA THR A 126 -31.04 1.08 -12.48
C THR A 126 -29.56 1.24 -12.14
N PRO A 127 -28.85 2.27 -12.65
CA PRO A 127 -27.45 2.49 -12.29
C PRO A 127 -27.32 2.60 -10.78
N GLN A 128 -26.56 1.69 -10.17
CA GLN A 128 -26.26 1.76 -8.75
C GLN A 128 -25.33 2.97 -8.51
N PRO A 129 -25.48 3.70 -7.39
CA PRO A 129 -24.57 4.79 -7.08
C PRO A 129 -23.13 4.28 -6.96
N PRO A 130 -22.12 5.05 -7.41
CA PRO A 130 -20.71 4.72 -7.20
C PRO A 130 -20.40 4.38 -5.75
N ARG A 131 -19.78 3.22 -5.52
CA ARG A 131 -19.38 2.78 -4.17
C ARG A 131 -17.96 3.24 -3.87
N ARG A 132 -17.66 3.32 -2.58
CA ARG A 132 -16.31 3.57 -2.07
C ARG A 132 -15.91 2.39 -1.22
N LEU A 133 -14.90 1.65 -1.65
CA LEU A 133 -14.42 0.47 -0.95
C LEU A 133 -13.06 0.77 -0.35
N ALA A 134 -12.82 0.28 0.86
CA ALA A 134 -11.50 0.30 1.45
C ALA A 134 -11.08 -1.09 1.92
N LEU A 135 -9.84 -1.47 1.65
CA LEU A 135 -9.21 -2.65 2.23
C LEU A 135 -7.98 -2.20 3.02
N LEU A 136 -8.01 -2.42 4.32
CA LEU A 136 -6.95 -2.03 5.24
C LEU A 136 -6.29 -3.28 5.83
N ILE A 137 -4.98 -3.37 5.73
CA ILE A 137 -4.19 -4.53 6.15
C ILE A 137 -3.23 -4.07 7.24
N GLY A 138 -3.36 -4.63 8.44
CA GLY A 138 -2.51 -4.31 9.58
C GLY A 138 -1.79 -5.57 10.08
N ASN A 139 -0.46 -5.57 10.00
CA ASN A 139 0.37 -6.70 10.45
C ASN A 139 1.21 -6.29 11.67
N ASN A 140 0.94 -6.94 12.80
CA ASN A 140 1.60 -6.70 14.09
C ASN A 140 2.39 -7.92 14.58
N ASP A 141 1.74 -9.08 14.61
CA ASP A 141 2.18 -10.24 15.41
C ASP A 141 3.17 -11.14 14.64
N TYR A 142 4.26 -10.53 14.19
CA TYR A 142 5.30 -11.24 13.45
C TYR A 142 5.96 -12.33 14.31
N LYS A 143 6.24 -13.48 13.70
CA LYS A 143 6.96 -14.56 14.36
C LYS A 143 8.46 -14.28 14.37
N THR A 144 9.10 -14.62 15.49
CA THR A 144 10.56 -14.60 15.62
C THR A 144 11.21 -15.35 14.45
N PRO A 145 12.28 -14.79 13.84
CA PRO A 145 13.08 -13.66 14.31
C PRO A 145 12.64 -12.27 13.80
N ILE A 146 11.51 -12.16 13.09
CA ILE A 146 10.98 -10.86 12.67
C ILE A 146 10.35 -10.17 13.90
N PRO A 147 10.75 -8.94 14.26
CA PRO A 147 10.16 -8.24 15.40
C PRO A 147 8.67 -7.94 15.19
N ALA A 148 7.86 -8.12 16.23
CA ALA A 148 6.48 -7.66 16.22
C ALA A 148 6.40 -6.12 16.19
N LEU A 149 5.27 -5.60 15.71
CA LEU A 149 4.93 -4.17 15.73
C LEU A 149 3.78 -3.92 16.71
N GLU A 150 3.69 -2.71 17.26
CA GLU A 150 2.69 -2.39 18.30
C GLU A 150 1.44 -1.69 17.73
N THR A 151 1.59 -0.84 16.70
CA THR A 151 0.50 0.05 16.23
C THR A 151 -0.33 -0.42 15.02
N PRO A 152 0.16 -1.21 14.04
CA PRO A 152 -0.53 -1.34 12.74
C PRO A 152 -2.00 -1.80 12.81
N MET A 153 -2.37 -2.71 13.71
CA MET A 153 -3.74 -3.15 13.93
C MET A 153 -4.62 -2.00 14.48
N ALA A 154 -4.12 -1.22 15.44
CA ALA A 154 -4.84 -0.06 15.95
C ALA A 154 -5.01 1.00 14.85
N ASP A 155 -3.96 1.25 14.08
CA ASP A 155 -3.94 2.18 12.96
C ASP A 155 -5.00 1.84 11.91
N VAL A 156 -5.02 0.59 11.41
CA VAL A 156 -5.99 0.19 10.39
C VAL A 156 -7.42 0.15 10.90
N ASN A 157 -7.63 -0.19 12.18
CA ASN A 157 -8.96 -0.20 12.77
C ASN A 157 -9.55 1.21 12.87
N GLU A 158 -8.74 2.17 13.31
CA GLU A 158 -9.19 3.55 13.50
C GLU A 158 -9.37 4.28 12.16
N VAL A 159 -8.45 4.09 11.20
CA VAL A 159 -8.66 4.60 9.84
C VAL A 159 -9.92 3.98 9.23
N ALA A 160 -10.16 2.68 9.40
CA ALA A 160 -11.40 2.05 8.92
C ALA A 160 -12.65 2.62 9.58
N ARG A 161 -12.61 2.96 10.88
CA ARG A 161 -13.70 3.63 11.57
C ARG A 161 -14.00 4.98 10.91
N VAL A 162 -13.00 5.85 10.76
CA VAL A 162 -13.16 7.18 10.14
C VAL A 162 -13.68 7.07 8.71
N LEU A 163 -13.10 6.17 7.90
CA LEU A 163 -13.54 5.95 6.52
C LEU A 163 -15.01 5.55 6.44
N ARG A 164 -15.48 4.67 7.34
CA ARG A 164 -16.90 4.25 7.41
C ARG A 164 -17.81 5.38 7.88
N THR A 165 -17.48 6.01 9.01
CA THR A 165 -18.39 6.95 9.69
C THR A 165 -18.41 8.34 9.07
N HIS A 166 -17.30 8.77 8.47
CA HIS A 166 -17.11 10.15 8.01
C HIS A 166 -17.07 10.28 6.49
N LEU A 167 -16.56 9.27 5.79
CA LEU A 167 -16.31 9.32 4.35
C LEU A 167 -17.15 8.30 3.53
N GLY A 168 -18.00 7.52 4.20
CA GLY A 168 -18.97 6.61 3.57
C GLY A 168 -18.37 5.41 2.85
N PHE A 169 -17.19 4.94 3.26
CA PHE A 169 -16.56 3.75 2.67
C PHE A 169 -17.14 2.44 3.24
N ASP A 170 -17.31 1.44 2.39
CA ASP A 170 -17.30 0.02 2.78
C ASP A 170 -15.86 -0.39 3.08
N ALA A 171 -15.41 -0.11 4.32
CA ALA A 171 -14.07 -0.47 4.76
C ALA A 171 -14.03 -1.91 5.31
N ARG A 172 -13.03 -2.68 4.90
CA ARG A 172 -12.74 -4.06 5.33
C ARG A 172 -11.34 -4.09 5.91
N VAL A 173 -11.18 -4.79 7.03
CA VAL A 173 -9.90 -4.86 7.73
C VAL A 173 -9.40 -6.30 7.75
N LEU A 174 -8.11 -6.47 7.46
CA LEU A 174 -7.42 -7.74 7.52
C LEU A 174 -6.26 -7.62 8.52
N HIS A 175 -6.36 -8.34 9.64
CA HIS A 175 -5.31 -8.37 10.66
C HIS A 175 -4.35 -9.53 10.43
N ASN A 176 -3.05 -9.29 10.65
CA ASN A 176 -2.00 -10.30 10.65
C ASN A 176 -2.11 -11.26 9.45
N ALA A 177 -2.11 -10.67 8.26
CA ALA A 177 -2.33 -11.35 7.01
C ALA A 177 -1.03 -11.95 6.45
N GLY A 178 -1.11 -13.19 6.01
CA GLY A 178 -0.08 -13.81 5.17
C GLY A 178 -0.20 -13.38 3.70
N LYS A 179 0.83 -13.68 2.91
CA LYS A 179 0.90 -13.30 1.48
C LYS A 179 -0.35 -13.70 0.70
N ALA A 180 -0.79 -14.95 0.86
CA ALA A 180 -1.96 -15.50 0.17
C ALA A 180 -3.24 -14.72 0.48
N GLN A 181 -3.46 -14.36 1.75
CA GLN A 181 -4.66 -13.65 2.19
C GLN A 181 -4.69 -12.22 1.67
N ILE A 182 -3.54 -11.54 1.63
CA ILE A 182 -3.42 -10.18 1.08
C ILE A 182 -3.77 -10.18 -0.41
N ILE A 183 -3.14 -11.06 -1.19
CA ILE A 183 -3.37 -11.16 -2.63
C ILE A 183 -4.84 -11.52 -2.92
N GLU A 184 -5.41 -12.46 -2.17
CA GLU A 184 -6.81 -12.84 -2.33
C GLU A 184 -7.77 -11.70 -2.03
N ALA A 185 -7.52 -10.94 -0.95
CA ALA A 185 -8.35 -9.81 -0.59
C ALA A 185 -8.31 -8.71 -1.66
N ILE A 186 -7.13 -8.42 -2.23
CA ILE A 186 -7.00 -7.42 -3.30
C ILE A 186 -7.64 -7.93 -4.60
N ASN A 187 -7.44 -9.19 -4.96
CA ASN A 187 -8.11 -9.80 -6.12
C ASN A 187 -9.64 -9.76 -5.98
N ARG A 188 -10.16 -9.99 -4.77
CA ARG A 188 -11.59 -9.89 -4.50
C ARG A 188 -12.11 -8.47 -4.73
N ILE A 189 -11.37 -7.44 -4.29
CA ILE A 189 -11.69 -6.05 -4.63
C ILE A 189 -11.72 -5.86 -6.15
N ALA A 190 -10.70 -6.34 -6.88
CA ALA A 190 -10.65 -6.22 -8.34
C ALA A 190 -11.86 -6.86 -9.06
N ILE A 191 -12.41 -7.94 -8.52
CA ILE A 191 -13.60 -8.63 -9.06
C ILE A 191 -14.90 -7.91 -8.69
N GLU A 192 -14.98 -7.35 -7.50
CA GLU A 192 -16.21 -6.76 -6.96
C GLU A 192 -16.49 -5.34 -7.47
N VAL A 193 -15.45 -4.57 -7.79
CA VAL A 193 -15.59 -3.15 -8.13
C VAL A 193 -15.82 -2.90 -9.62
N SER A 194 -16.58 -1.85 -9.91
CA SER A 194 -16.78 -1.33 -11.26
C SER A 194 -15.86 -0.13 -11.54
N PRO A 195 -15.69 0.31 -12.80
CA PRO A 195 -14.94 1.52 -13.12
C PRO A 195 -15.45 2.80 -12.45
N ALA A 196 -16.74 2.85 -12.07
CA ALA A 196 -17.33 3.99 -11.40
C ALA A 196 -17.00 4.04 -9.89
N ASP A 197 -16.61 2.91 -9.29
CA ASP A 197 -16.28 2.83 -7.87
C ASP A 197 -14.92 3.51 -7.57
N SER A 198 -14.69 3.79 -6.29
CA SER A 198 -13.41 4.29 -5.78
C SER A 198 -12.84 3.33 -4.73
N VAL A 199 -11.53 3.14 -4.74
CA VAL A 199 -10.84 2.16 -3.91
C VAL A 199 -9.71 2.81 -3.13
N LEU A 200 -9.69 2.56 -1.83
CA LEU A 200 -8.56 2.88 -0.95
C LEU A 200 -7.95 1.58 -0.44
N LEU A 201 -6.68 1.35 -0.71
CA LEU A 201 -5.92 0.30 -0.05
C LEU A 201 -5.04 0.93 1.02
N LEU A 202 -5.02 0.35 2.22
CA LEU A 202 -4.07 0.75 3.26
C LEU A 202 -3.27 -0.47 3.72
N TYR A 203 -1.95 -0.35 3.77
CA TYR A 203 -1.08 -1.34 4.42
C TYR A 203 -0.29 -0.69 5.55
N ALA A 204 -0.32 -1.29 6.73
CA ALA A 204 0.54 -0.94 7.84
C ALA A 204 1.27 -2.21 8.33
N GLY A 205 2.60 -2.16 8.39
CA GLY A 205 3.41 -3.31 8.77
C GLY A 205 4.86 -3.22 8.30
N HIS A 206 5.60 -4.31 8.43
CA HIS A 206 6.98 -4.37 7.95
C HIS A 206 7.07 -4.26 6.43
N GLY A 207 8.17 -3.64 6.03
CA GLY A 207 8.57 -3.41 4.65
C GLY A 207 10.07 -3.62 4.50
N TYR A 208 10.57 -3.81 3.27
CA TYR A 208 12.00 -3.82 3.00
C TYR A 208 12.33 -3.19 1.65
N LEU A 209 13.33 -2.30 1.59
CA LEU A 209 13.85 -1.70 0.37
C LEU A 209 15.29 -2.17 0.15
N MET A 210 15.55 -2.78 -1.00
CA MET A 210 16.91 -3.19 -1.38
C MET A 210 17.69 -1.98 -1.90
N ASP A 211 18.82 -1.65 -1.25
CA ASP A 211 19.61 -0.47 -1.61
C ASP A 211 20.19 -0.51 -3.03
N ASP A 212 20.60 -1.70 -3.47
CA ASP A 212 21.30 -1.93 -4.73
C ASP A 212 20.37 -1.86 -5.95
N THR A 213 19.20 -2.48 -5.84
CA THR A 213 18.24 -2.65 -6.92
C THR A 213 17.05 -1.70 -6.82
N LYS A 214 16.87 -1.05 -5.66
CA LYS A 214 15.69 -0.24 -5.29
C LYS A 214 14.37 -1.01 -5.35
N MET A 215 14.43 -2.34 -5.34
CA MET A 215 13.25 -3.20 -5.22
C MET A 215 12.70 -3.15 -3.80
N GLY A 216 11.41 -2.88 -3.66
CA GLY A 216 10.72 -2.81 -2.38
C GLY A 216 9.71 -3.93 -2.21
N PHE A 217 9.48 -4.34 -0.96
CA PHE A 217 8.66 -5.49 -0.60
C PHE A 217 7.82 -5.24 0.65
N TRP A 218 6.53 -5.60 0.61
CA TRP A 218 5.76 -5.86 1.84
C TRP A 218 6.26 -7.15 2.47
N ILE A 219 6.31 -7.17 3.80
CA ILE A 219 6.65 -8.34 4.61
C ILE A 219 5.37 -8.80 5.34
N PRO A 220 4.64 -9.81 4.81
CA PRO A 220 3.48 -10.39 5.45
C PRO A 220 3.81 -11.17 6.73
N ILE A 221 2.77 -11.55 7.50
CA ILE A 221 2.96 -12.24 8.80
C ILE A 221 3.64 -13.61 8.68
N ASP A 222 3.51 -14.26 7.52
CA ASP A 222 4.05 -15.57 7.18
C ASP A 222 5.37 -15.48 6.40
N ALA A 223 5.97 -14.29 6.35
CA ALA A 223 7.28 -14.08 5.74
C ALA A 223 8.39 -14.87 6.45
N SER A 224 9.41 -15.23 5.69
CA SER A 224 10.63 -15.84 6.19
C SER A 224 11.80 -14.88 6.04
N VAL A 225 12.72 -14.91 7.00
CA VAL A 225 13.99 -14.20 6.88
C VAL A 225 15.00 -14.90 5.97
N LYS A 226 14.74 -16.17 5.66
CA LYS A 226 15.62 -17.03 4.84
C LYS A 226 15.20 -17.14 3.38
N SER A 227 13.91 -16.88 3.11
CA SER A 227 13.35 -16.98 1.76
C SER A 227 12.38 -15.85 1.48
N PRO A 228 12.47 -15.21 0.31
CA PRO A 228 11.57 -14.14 -0.10
C PRO A 228 10.24 -14.64 -0.67
N ALA A 229 10.00 -15.96 -0.71
CA ALA A 229 8.82 -16.56 -1.34
C ALA A 229 7.48 -15.99 -0.84
N ASN A 230 7.42 -15.64 0.46
CA ASN A 230 6.24 -15.05 1.09
C ASN A 230 6.29 -13.52 1.18
N TRP A 231 7.23 -12.85 0.52
CA TRP A 231 7.24 -11.40 0.41
C TRP A 231 6.38 -10.96 -0.79
N ILE A 232 5.95 -9.70 -0.82
CA ILE A 232 5.17 -9.16 -1.95
C ILE A 232 5.95 -7.98 -2.54
N SER A 233 6.43 -8.12 -3.78
CA SER A 233 7.22 -7.09 -4.46
C SER A 233 6.36 -5.90 -4.88
N ASN A 234 6.95 -4.72 -5.01
CA ASN A 234 6.29 -3.56 -5.61
C ASN A 234 5.78 -3.82 -7.02
N THR A 235 6.50 -4.64 -7.79
CA THR A 235 6.09 -5.05 -9.12
C THR A 235 4.75 -5.79 -9.05
N ASP A 236 4.59 -6.71 -8.10
CA ASP A 236 3.33 -7.41 -7.89
C ASP A 236 2.24 -6.53 -7.27
N ILE A 237 2.60 -5.60 -6.36
CA ILE A 237 1.66 -4.58 -5.87
C ILE A 237 1.13 -3.75 -7.05
N SER A 238 2.01 -3.28 -7.94
CA SER A 238 1.61 -2.51 -9.13
C SER A 238 0.69 -3.33 -10.06
N LYS A 239 1.01 -4.62 -10.30
CA LYS A 239 0.14 -5.53 -11.07
C LYS A 239 -1.24 -5.69 -10.40
N LEU A 240 -1.29 -5.85 -9.07
CA LEU A 240 -2.53 -5.95 -8.31
C LEU A 240 -3.36 -4.65 -8.43
N LEU A 241 -2.73 -3.49 -8.29
CA LEU A 241 -3.38 -2.19 -8.47
C LEU A 241 -3.91 -2.02 -9.90
N LYS A 242 -3.14 -2.45 -10.91
CA LYS A 242 -3.53 -2.42 -12.32
C LYS A 242 -4.76 -3.28 -12.60
N ALA A 243 -4.92 -4.39 -11.88
CA ALA A 243 -6.04 -5.30 -12.04
C ALA A 243 -7.37 -4.73 -11.52
N ILE A 244 -7.33 -3.74 -10.62
CA ILE A 244 -8.53 -3.09 -10.08
C ILE A 244 -9.09 -2.08 -11.11
N PRO A 245 -10.31 -2.29 -11.63
CA PRO A 245 -10.85 -1.47 -12.72
C PRO A 245 -11.34 -0.07 -12.29
N ALA A 246 -11.51 0.17 -10.99
CA ALA A 246 -11.96 1.44 -10.42
C ALA A 246 -11.14 2.64 -10.92
N GLN A 247 -11.77 3.69 -11.45
CA GLN A 247 -11.06 4.86 -11.98
C GLN A 247 -10.31 5.64 -10.89
N GLN A 248 -10.74 5.54 -9.64
CA GLN A 248 -10.11 6.22 -8.51
C GLN A 248 -9.51 5.17 -7.57
N LEU A 249 -8.18 5.09 -7.50
CA LEU A 249 -7.45 4.16 -6.66
C LEU A 249 -6.30 4.87 -5.94
N ILE A 250 -6.28 4.78 -4.62
CA ILE A 250 -5.15 5.24 -3.79
C ILE A 250 -4.63 4.12 -2.91
N LEU A 251 -3.32 3.91 -2.93
CA LEU A 251 -2.60 3.06 -2.00
C LEU A 251 -1.94 3.93 -0.92
N ILE A 252 -2.42 3.82 0.31
CA ILE A 252 -1.75 4.39 1.47
C ILE A 252 -0.87 3.29 2.10
N SER A 253 0.39 3.57 2.38
CA SER A 253 1.26 2.59 3.00
C SER A 253 2.09 3.19 4.13
N ASP A 254 1.85 2.69 5.34
CA ASP A 254 2.68 2.92 6.49
C ASP A 254 3.73 1.81 6.61
N SER A 255 4.71 1.84 5.71
CA SER A 255 5.84 0.91 5.69
C SER A 255 7.04 1.48 4.92
N CYS A 256 8.26 1.13 5.34
CA CYS A 256 9.51 1.76 4.92
C CYS A 256 9.83 1.71 3.40
N PHE A 257 9.25 0.79 2.63
CA PHE A 257 9.58 0.67 1.19
C PHE A 257 8.58 1.36 0.27
N SER A 258 7.42 1.76 0.79
CA SER A 258 6.35 2.31 -0.05
C SER A 258 6.72 3.59 -0.79
N GLY A 259 7.78 4.27 -0.31
CA GLY A 259 8.44 5.37 -1.01
C GLY A 259 8.90 5.07 -2.44
N SER A 260 9.12 3.82 -2.85
CA SER A 260 9.50 3.54 -4.24
C SER A 260 8.34 3.63 -5.23
N LEU A 261 7.10 3.30 -4.82
CA LEU A 261 5.91 3.45 -5.67
C LEU A 261 5.58 4.93 -5.87
N THR A 262 5.80 5.76 -4.85
CA THR A 262 5.62 7.23 -4.93
C THR A 262 6.72 7.94 -5.73
N LYS A 263 7.81 7.24 -6.07
CA LYS A 263 8.95 7.78 -6.84
C LYS A 263 8.83 7.57 -8.35
N GLU A 264 7.88 6.76 -8.84
CA GLU A 264 7.66 6.57 -10.29
C GLU A 264 7.35 7.89 -11.00
N GLN A 265 6.42 8.67 -10.43
CA GLN A 265 6.18 10.05 -10.83
C GLN A 265 5.73 10.86 -9.63
N LYS A 266 6.57 11.78 -9.17
CA LYS A 266 6.19 12.75 -8.13
C LYS A 266 5.10 13.67 -8.69
N THR A 267 3.91 13.60 -8.12
CA THR A 267 2.79 14.45 -8.51
C THR A 267 2.92 15.78 -7.79
N LYS A 268 3.28 16.84 -8.52
CA LYS A 268 3.05 18.22 -8.08
C LYS A 268 1.69 18.62 -8.64
N PHE A 269 0.62 18.17 -8.00
CA PHE A 269 -0.72 18.59 -8.39
C PHE A 269 -0.87 20.07 -8.06
N SER A 270 -0.80 20.93 -9.09
CA SER A 270 -0.57 22.36 -8.93
C SER A 270 -1.81 23.22 -9.21
N GLY A 271 -3.02 22.68 -9.10
CA GLY A 271 -4.21 23.46 -9.43
C GLY A 271 -5.51 22.90 -8.86
N LYS A 272 -6.51 23.78 -8.75
CA LYS A 272 -7.91 23.43 -8.54
C LYS A 272 -8.42 22.68 -9.78
N ALA A 273 -8.01 21.43 -10.01
CA ALA A 273 -8.56 20.70 -11.15
C ALA A 273 -10.04 20.42 -10.88
N ASN A 274 -10.82 20.48 -11.96
CA ASN A 274 -12.25 20.24 -11.89
C ASN A 274 -12.49 18.78 -11.47
N ALA A 275 -13.29 18.57 -10.43
CA ALA A 275 -13.65 17.26 -9.93
C ALA A 275 -14.24 16.34 -11.02
N GLU A 276 -14.94 16.92 -12.00
CA GLU A 276 -15.50 16.19 -13.13
C GLU A 276 -14.43 15.75 -14.13
N GLU A 277 -13.35 16.50 -14.28
CA GLU A 277 -12.23 16.13 -15.15
C GLU A 277 -11.39 15.04 -14.49
N ILE A 278 -11.11 15.17 -13.20
CA ILE A 278 -10.42 14.15 -12.41
C ILE A 278 -11.16 12.81 -12.50
N ARG A 279 -12.49 12.81 -12.33
CA ARG A 279 -13.31 11.58 -12.41
C ARG A 279 -13.38 10.95 -13.80
N LYS A 280 -12.92 11.63 -14.86
CA LYS A 280 -12.80 11.06 -16.21
C LYS A 280 -11.44 10.41 -16.47
N GLN A 281 -10.46 10.68 -15.61
CA GLN A 281 -9.12 10.12 -15.71
C GLN A 281 -8.97 8.94 -14.75
N ARG A 282 -8.23 7.92 -15.18
CA ARG A 282 -7.82 6.85 -14.28
C ARG A 282 -6.72 7.38 -13.35
N SER A 283 -7.00 7.40 -12.06
CA SER A 283 -6.07 7.80 -11.01
C SER A 283 -5.60 6.57 -10.24
N VAL A 284 -4.32 6.25 -10.35
CA VAL A 284 -3.66 5.31 -9.43
C VAL A 284 -2.54 6.02 -8.68
N LEU A 285 -2.75 6.26 -7.39
CA LEU A 285 -1.87 7.08 -6.56
C LEU A 285 -1.31 6.26 -5.40
N ALA A 286 -0.15 6.66 -4.91
CA ALA A 286 0.47 6.12 -3.72
C ALA A 286 0.75 7.26 -2.73
N PHE A 287 0.53 6.97 -1.45
CA PHE A 287 0.80 7.84 -0.32
C PHE A 287 1.53 7.03 0.75
N SER A 288 2.83 7.26 0.92
CA SER A 288 3.66 6.54 1.88
C SER A 288 3.97 7.37 3.12
N SER A 289 4.20 6.70 4.25
CA SER A 289 4.70 7.33 5.47
C SER A 289 6.13 7.85 5.34
N GLY A 290 6.90 7.37 4.37
CA GLY A 290 8.22 7.88 4.04
C GLY A 290 9.16 6.79 3.56
N ASP A 291 10.46 7.09 3.56
CA ASP A 291 11.52 6.11 3.29
C ASP A 291 11.85 5.32 4.57
N GLU A 292 13.02 4.72 4.64
CA GLU A 292 13.51 3.98 5.82
C GLU A 292 13.78 4.82 7.09
N GLU A 293 13.29 6.06 7.15
CA GLU A 293 13.44 6.97 8.28
C GLU A 293 12.92 6.34 9.58
N PRO A 294 13.46 6.75 10.74
CA PRO A 294 13.02 6.16 11.99
C PRO A 294 11.49 6.32 12.12
N VAL A 295 10.79 5.21 12.31
CA VAL A 295 9.43 5.24 12.82
C VAL A 295 9.52 5.17 14.34
N SER A 296 8.76 6.02 15.03
CA SER A 296 8.61 5.91 16.48
C SER A 296 7.90 4.59 16.78
N ASP A 297 8.56 3.70 17.51
CA ASP A 297 7.91 2.47 18.01
C ASP A 297 6.88 2.81 19.10
N GLU A 298 7.00 3.99 19.73
CA GLU A 298 6.12 4.46 20.81
C GLU A 298 4.84 5.14 20.29
N GLY A 299 4.80 5.47 19.00
CA GLY A 299 3.63 6.09 18.39
C GLY A 299 3.19 7.41 19.06
N LYS A 300 1.93 7.80 18.82
CA LYS A 300 1.22 8.90 19.48
C LYS A 300 -0.23 8.48 19.66
N GLU A 301 -0.71 8.51 20.91
CA GLU A 301 -2.07 8.10 21.27
C GLU A 301 -2.43 6.66 20.84
N GLY A 302 -1.45 5.73 20.87
CA GLY A 302 -1.65 4.33 20.47
C GLY A 302 -1.55 4.06 18.98
N HIS A 303 -1.19 5.07 18.18
CA HIS A 303 -1.05 4.99 16.73
C HIS A 303 0.36 5.29 16.26
N SER A 304 0.76 4.86 15.07
CA SER A 304 1.99 5.39 14.46
C SER A 304 1.88 6.91 14.26
N ILE A 305 3.00 7.65 14.22
CA ILE A 305 2.96 9.11 13.98
C ILE A 305 2.28 9.45 12.65
N PHE A 306 2.53 8.63 11.63
CA PHE A 306 1.89 8.76 10.33
C PHE A 306 0.38 8.51 10.43
N ALA A 307 -0.04 7.38 11.00
CA ALA A 307 -1.45 7.02 11.12
C ALA A 307 -2.22 8.03 11.97
N TYR A 308 -1.64 8.48 13.07
CA TYR A 308 -2.22 9.51 13.93
C TYR A 308 -2.55 10.80 13.16
N ASN A 309 -1.61 11.31 12.38
CA ASN A 309 -1.82 12.53 11.61
C ASN A 309 -2.78 12.30 10.43
N LEU A 310 -2.73 11.11 9.80
CA LEU A 310 -3.68 10.71 8.75
C LEU A 310 -5.12 10.67 9.29
N ILE A 311 -5.35 9.99 10.43
CA ILE A 311 -6.65 9.88 11.10
C ILE A 311 -7.22 11.28 11.35
N LYS A 312 -6.45 12.15 12.01
CA LYS A 312 -6.89 13.52 12.32
C LYS A 312 -7.20 14.34 11.08
N THR A 313 -6.48 14.12 9.99
CA THR A 313 -6.70 14.82 8.73
C THR A 313 -7.99 14.34 8.07
N LEU A 314 -8.19 13.02 8.02
CA LEU A 314 -9.41 12.42 7.48
C LEU A 314 -10.66 12.83 8.27
N GLU A 315 -10.60 12.89 9.59
CA GLU A 315 -11.72 13.35 10.44
C GLU A 315 -12.10 14.82 10.21
N LYS A 316 -11.12 15.66 9.87
CA LYS A 316 -11.34 17.09 9.59
C LYS A 316 -11.75 17.34 8.14
N THR A 317 -11.64 16.34 7.27
CA THR A 317 -11.95 16.47 5.84
C THR A 317 -13.43 16.81 5.67
N LYS A 318 -13.75 17.76 4.78
CA LYS A 318 -15.12 18.22 4.54
C LYS A 318 -15.32 18.50 3.05
N GLY A 319 -16.52 18.21 2.57
CA GLY A 319 -16.85 18.43 1.17
C GLY A 319 -15.95 17.58 0.29
N LEU A 320 -15.49 18.15 -0.82
CA LEU A 320 -14.58 17.52 -1.76
C LEU A 320 -13.13 17.94 -1.45
N THR A 321 -12.23 16.98 -1.27
CA THR A 321 -10.80 17.21 -0.96
C THR A 321 -9.94 16.25 -1.78
N THR A 322 -8.82 16.71 -2.34
CA THR A 322 -7.94 15.84 -3.12
C THR A 322 -7.02 15.00 -2.22
N GLY A 323 -6.54 13.86 -2.71
CA GLY A 323 -5.52 13.07 -2.01
C GLY A 323 -4.23 13.85 -1.80
N TYR A 324 -3.88 14.72 -2.75
CA TYR A 324 -2.76 15.65 -2.59
C TYR A 324 -2.96 16.64 -1.43
N ASP A 325 -4.15 17.24 -1.27
CA ASP A 325 -4.44 18.15 -0.15
C ASP A 325 -4.32 17.42 1.21
N ILE A 326 -4.84 16.20 1.29
CA ILE A 326 -4.69 15.34 2.48
C ILE A 326 -3.20 15.08 2.75
N TYR A 327 -2.45 14.70 1.72
CA TYR A 327 -1.01 14.48 1.82
C TYR A 327 -0.26 15.72 2.33
N GLN A 328 -0.58 16.92 1.83
CA GLN A 328 0.14 18.13 2.24
C GLN A 328 0.00 18.39 3.74
N VAL A 329 -1.21 18.26 4.29
CA VAL A 329 -1.47 18.43 5.73
C VAL A 329 -0.74 17.37 6.54
N VAL A 330 -0.85 16.10 6.16
CA VAL A 330 -0.18 15.01 6.86
C VAL A 330 1.35 15.15 6.77
N HIS A 331 1.90 15.54 5.63
CA HIS A 331 3.33 15.78 5.46
C HIS A 331 3.80 16.89 6.41
N GLU A 332 3.11 18.03 6.46
CA GLU A 332 3.45 19.14 7.35
C GLU A 332 3.42 18.70 8.83
N ASP A 333 2.35 18.04 9.26
CA ASP A 333 2.19 17.62 10.65
C ASP A 333 3.18 16.51 11.05
N VAL A 334 3.42 15.52 10.18
CA VAL A 334 4.40 14.45 10.43
C VAL A 334 5.82 15.00 10.49
N THR A 335 6.23 15.83 9.53
CA THR A 335 7.60 16.39 9.50
C THR A 335 7.89 17.33 10.68
N LYS A 336 6.84 17.92 11.25
CA LYS A 336 6.92 18.71 12.48
C LYS A 336 7.06 17.84 13.74
N ASP A 337 6.31 16.74 13.80
CA ASP A 337 6.28 15.84 14.95
C ASP A 337 7.48 14.87 14.98
N TYR A 338 8.03 14.50 13.81
CA TYR A 338 9.09 13.51 13.66
C TYR A 338 9.92 13.75 12.39
N PRO A 339 11.21 13.36 12.33
CA PRO A 339 12.04 13.38 11.10
C PRO A 339 11.62 12.30 10.08
N GLN A 340 10.33 12.19 9.83
CA GLN A 340 9.73 11.33 8.82
C GLN A 340 9.18 12.23 7.70
N GLN A 341 9.38 11.83 6.44
CA GLN A 341 9.07 12.57 5.23
C GLN A 341 8.07 11.75 4.39
N PRO A 342 6.76 11.87 4.66
CA PRO A 342 5.74 11.22 3.84
C PRO A 342 5.91 11.54 2.35
N GLN A 343 5.51 10.64 1.46
CA GLN A 343 5.65 10.87 0.02
C GLN A 343 4.33 10.60 -0.70
N TYR A 344 4.11 11.32 -1.79
CA TYR A 344 2.93 11.18 -2.63
C TYR A 344 3.31 11.16 -4.11
N GLY A 345 2.71 10.27 -4.87
CA GLY A 345 3.02 10.13 -6.29
C GLY A 345 2.07 9.22 -7.05
N ALA A 346 2.22 9.23 -8.36
CA ALA A 346 1.45 8.40 -9.28
C ALA A 346 2.17 7.08 -9.55
N VAL A 347 1.40 5.98 -9.57
CA VAL A 347 1.87 4.65 -9.94
C VAL A 347 1.57 4.44 -11.43
N VAL A 348 2.45 4.94 -12.28
CA VAL A 348 2.31 4.92 -13.75
C VAL A 348 2.27 3.48 -14.25
N THR A 349 3.07 2.59 -13.66
CA THR A 349 3.10 1.16 -14.00
C THR A 349 1.76 0.46 -13.75
N ALA A 350 0.94 0.98 -12.84
CA ALA A 350 -0.41 0.50 -12.54
C ALA A 350 -1.52 1.16 -13.39
N GLY A 351 -1.14 2.00 -14.36
CA GLY A 351 -2.07 2.61 -15.31
C GLY A 351 -2.65 3.96 -14.89
N HIS A 352 -1.94 4.72 -14.05
CA HIS A 352 -2.29 6.13 -13.79
C HIS A 352 -2.27 6.95 -15.09
N ALA A 353 -3.32 7.72 -15.34
CA ALA A 353 -3.44 8.66 -16.45
C ALA A 353 -3.06 10.08 -16.01
N ALA A 354 -2.39 10.83 -16.87
CA ALA A 354 -1.96 12.20 -16.57
C ALA A 354 -3.15 13.09 -16.16
N GLY A 355 -2.98 13.87 -15.08
CA GLY A 355 -4.03 14.70 -14.52
C GLY A 355 -5.02 13.96 -13.61
N GLY A 356 -4.85 12.64 -13.43
CA GLY A 356 -5.57 11.88 -12.42
C GLY A 356 -5.18 12.33 -11.01
N GLU A 357 -6.19 12.42 -10.14
CA GLU A 357 -6.06 12.66 -8.71
C GLU A 357 -7.12 11.82 -7.97
N TYR A 358 -6.95 11.55 -6.68
CA TYR A 358 -7.93 10.83 -5.87
C TYR A 358 -8.81 11.83 -5.11
N LEU A 359 -10.12 11.59 -5.08
CA LEU A 359 -11.08 12.48 -4.43
C LEU A 359 -11.62 11.84 -3.16
N PHE A 360 -11.34 12.48 -2.01
CA PHE A 360 -12.04 12.23 -0.76
C PHE A 360 -13.28 13.12 -0.71
N GLU A 361 -14.42 12.54 -0.38
CA GLU A 361 -15.66 13.33 -0.27
C GLU A 361 -16.44 12.91 0.97
N THR A 362 -16.99 13.87 1.71
CA THR A 362 -17.94 13.55 2.78
C THR A 362 -19.33 13.31 2.19
N PRO A 363 -20.12 12.35 2.72
CA PRO A 363 -21.53 12.23 2.36
C PRO A 363 -22.27 13.57 2.51
N ALA A 364 -23.26 13.82 1.65
CA ALA A 364 -24.12 14.98 1.81
C ALA A 364 -24.87 14.89 3.15
N PRO A 365 -25.07 16.03 3.85
CA PRO A 365 -25.73 16.07 5.16
C PRO A 365 -27.19 15.60 5.13
#